data_AF-A0AB36V3V2-F1
#
_entry.id   AF-A0AB36V3V2-F1
#
_cell.length_a   1.000
_cell.length_b   1.000
_cell.length_c   1.000
_cell.angle_alpha   90.00
_cell.angle_beta   90.00
_cell.angle_gamma   90.00
#
_symmetry.space_group_name_H-M   'P 1'
#
loop_
_entity.id
_entity.type
_entity.pdbx_description
1 polymer ?
#
loop_
_entity_poly.entity_id
_entity_poly.type
_entity_poly.pdbx_seq_one_letter_code
_entity_poly.pdbx_strand_id
1 'polypeptide(L)'
;MTKLEILNKLAEKIENYDADNEILYFAYVPRTESNLELFLELVDNGNEFEDALDTPKRIDLVPVCWKYSNWFNGEHFLYKN
;
A
#
# COMPACT_ATOMS: atom_id res chain seq x y z
N MET A 1 -11.05 -12.49 -1.49
CA MET A 1 -10.43 -11.49 -0.62
C MET A 1 -11.00 -10.14 -0.98
N THR A 2 -11.28 -9.29 0.00
CA THR A 2 -11.60 -7.88 -0.22
C THR A 2 -10.33 -7.09 -0.54
N LYS A 3 -10.48 -5.89 -1.14
CA LYS A 3 -9.33 -5.01 -1.41
C LYS A 3 -8.60 -4.61 -0.13
N LEU A 4 -9.33 -4.40 0.97
CA LEU A 4 -8.75 -4.13 2.29
C LEU A 4 -7.95 -5.33 2.84
N GLU A 5 -8.42 -6.56 2.62
CA GLU A 5 -7.66 -7.76 3.02
C GLU A 5 -6.35 -7.89 2.22
N ILE A 6 -6.37 -7.57 0.93
CA ILE A 6 -5.16 -7.56 0.07
C ILE A 6 -4.19 -6.47 0.53
N LEU A 7 -4.70 -5.25 0.77
CA LEU A 7 -3.91 -4.13 1.28
C LEU A 7 -3.24 -4.47 2.62
N ASN A 8 -3.96 -5.13 3.54
CA ASN A 8 -3.40 -5.57 4.82
C ASN A 8 -2.37 -6.70 4.69
N LYS A 9 -2.48 -7.58 3.69
CA LYS A 9 -1.42 -8.56 3.40
C LYS A 9 -0.13 -7.89 2.93
N LEU A 10 -0.23 -6.80 2.17
CA LEU A 10 0.93 -5.99 1.78
C LEU A 10 1.49 -5.23 2.98
N ALA A 11 0.63 -4.76 3.90
CA ALA A 11 1.05 -4.05 5.11
C ALA A 11 2.03 -4.87 5.98
N GLU A 12 1.82 -6.19 6.07
CA GLU A 12 2.73 -7.12 6.77
C GLU A 12 4.16 -7.16 6.18
N LYS A 13 4.37 -6.60 4.98
CA LYS A 13 5.64 -6.59 4.24
C LYS A 13 6.25 -5.20 4.14
N ILE A 14 5.70 -4.21 4.82
CA ILE A 14 6.25 -2.86 4.80
C ILE A 14 7.63 -2.88 5.46
N GLU A 15 8.65 -2.46 4.72
CA GLU A 15 10.03 -2.39 5.21
C GLU A 15 10.44 -0.97 5.62
N ASN A 16 9.73 0.03 5.12
CA ASN A 16 9.97 1.42 5.43
C ASN A 16 8.66 2.19 5.30
N TYR A 17 8.26 2.82 6.39
CA TYR A 17 7.14 3.74 6.45
C TYR A 17 7.52 4.89 7.39
N ASP A 18 7.06 6.09 7.06
CA ASP A 18 7.03 7.20 8.01
C ASP A 18 5.59 7.32 8.50
N ALA A 19 5.31 6.75 9.67
CA ALA A 19 4.04 6.93 10.36
C ALA A 19 4.24 6.99 11.87
N ASP A 20 4.06 8.18 12.42
CA ASP A 20 3.76 8.39 13.84
C ASP A 20 2.49 9.27 13.90
N ASN A 21 1.32 8.64 14.07
CA ASN A 21 0.01 9.26 14.31
C ASN A 21 -0.51 10.37 13.35
N GLU A 22 0.04 10.56 12.14
CA GLU A 22 -0.57 11.35 11.06
C GLU A 22 -0.33 10.72 9.66
N ILE A 23 -0.91 11.33 8.62
CA ILE A 23 -0.99 10.90 7.19
C ILE A 23 0.28 10.18 6.70
N LEU A 24 0.13 8.98 6.14
CA LEU A 24 1.21 8.25 5.46
C LEU A 24 1.75 9.06 4.27
N TYR A 25 2.99 9.54 4.37
CA TYR A 25 3.71 10.16 3.26
C TYR A 25 4.31 9.12 2.30
N PHE A 26 4.63 7.93 2.79
CA PHE A 26 5.00 6.77 1.99
C PHE A 26 4.77 5.47 2.79
N ALA A 27 4.51 4.37 2.08
CA ALA A 27 4.46 3.03 2.65
C ALA A 27 5.05 2.05 1.64
N TYR A 28 6.30 1.63 1.87
CA TYR A 28 7.02 0.82 0.89
C TYR A 28 7.03 -0.65 1.25
N VAL A 29 6.67 -1.48 0.27
CA VAL A 29 6.90 -2.92 0.30
C VAL A 29 7.94 -3.32 -0.77
N PRO A 30 8.68 -4.42 -0.57
CA PRO A 30 9.57 -4.96 -1.59
C PRO A 30 8.85 -5.28 -2.89
N ARG A 31 9.48 -4.99 -4.04
CA ARG A 31 8.98 -5.38 -5.36
C ARG A 31 9.33 -6.84 -5.66
N THR A 32 8.75 -7.77 -4.93
CA THR A 32 8.73 -9.20 -5.29
C THR A 32 7.58 -9.48 -6.25
N GLU A 33 7.65 -10.61 -6.97
CA GLU A 33 6.56 -11.07 -7.85
C GLU A 33 5.23 -11.17 -7.08
N SER A 34 5.24 -11.83 -5.92
CA SER A 34 4.05 -11.99 -5.08
C SER A 34 3.43 -10.66 -4.62
N ASN A 35 4.26 -9.68 -4.26
CA ASN A 35 3.78 -8.38 -3.80
C ASN A 35 3.24 -7.57 -4.96
N LEU A 36 3.84 -7.69 -6.15
CA LEU A 36 3.37 -7.03 -7.35
C LEU A 36 2.02 -7.60 -7.81
N GLU A 37 1.83 -8.92 -7.75
CA GLU A 37 0.54 -9.56 -8.04
C GLU A 37 -0.57 -9.03 -7.14
N LEU A 38 -0.33 -9.00 -5.82
CA LEU A 38 -1.28 -8.43 -4.86
C LEU A 38 -1.53 -6.93 -5.09
N PHE A 39 -0.48 -6.16 -5.40
CA PHE A 39 -0.60 -4.74 -5.69
C PHE A 39 -1.42 -4.47 -6.95
N LEU A 40 -1.23 -5.25 -8.01
CA LEU A 40 -2.00 -5.14 -9.25
C LEU A 40 -3.50 -5.36 -9.03
N GLU A 41 -3.88 -6.16 -8.03
CA GLU A 41 -5.28 -6.28 -7.63
C GLU A 41 -5.83 -4.99 -6.98
N LEU A 42 -5.00 -4.05 -6.53
CA LEU A 42 -5.45 -2.79 -5.89
C LEU A 42 -5.49 -1.60 -6.85
N VAL A 43 -5.00 -1.75 -8.06
CA VAL A 43 -4.89 -0.69 -9.06
C VAL A 43 -6.13 -0.67 -9.95
N ASP A 44 -6.68 0.52 -10.20
CA ASP A 44 -7.82 0.71 -11.10
C ASP A 44 -7.41 1.37 -12.44
N ASN A 45 -6.26 2.05 -12.50
CA ASN A 45 -5.76 2.70 -13.72
C ASN A 45 -4.22 2.68 -13.84
N GLY A 46 -3.70 2.98 -15.04
CA GLY A 46 -2.27 2.90 -15.33
C GLY A 46 -1.38 3.90 -14.57
N ASN A 47 -1.90 5.08 -14.22
CA ASN A 47 -1.10 6.12 -13.54
C ASN A 47 -0.71 5.69 -12.12
N GLU A 48 -1.63 5.04 -11.40
CA GLU A 48 -1.36 4.51 -10.05
C GLU A 48 -0.24 3.47 -10.04
N PHE A 49 -0.15 2.69 -11.11
CA PHE A 49 0.93 1.71 -11.28
C PHE A 49 2.27 2.39 -11.55
N GLU A 50 2.30 3.41 -12.43
CA GLU A 50 3.52 4.16 -12.72
C GLU A 50 4.05 4.87 -11.46
N ASP A 51 3.18 5.59 -10.75
CA ASP A 51 3.52 6.33 -9.52
C ASP A 51 4.04 5.37 -8.43
N ALA A 52 3.38 4.23 -8.24
CA ALA A 52 3.79 3.25 -7.23
C ALA A 52 5.13 2.59 -7.52
N LEU A 53 5.55 2.56 -8.79
CA LEU A 53 6.77 1.90 -9.25
C LEU A 53 7.91 2.86 -9.60
N ASP A 54 7.77 4.16 -9.34
CA ASP A 54 8.80 5.17 -9.62
C ASP A 54 10.10 4.90 -8.84
N THR A 55 9.99 4.32 -7.63
CA THR A 55 11.16 3.94 -6.82
C THR A 55 11.64 2.52 -7.14
N PRO A 56 12.90 2.31 -7.57
CA PRO A 56 13.44 0.98 -7.87
C PRO A 56 13.33 0.01 -6.68
N LYS A 57 12.99 -1.26 -6.99
CA LYS A 57 12.89 -2.39 -6.03
C LYS A 57 11.80 -2.25 -4.96
N ARG A 58 10.99 -1.20 -4.99
CA ARG A 58 9.90 -0.96 -4.04
C ARG A 58 8.59 -0.77 -4.77
N ILE A 59 7.50 -0.94 -4.04
CA ILE A 59 6.14 -0.58 -4.43
C ILE A 59 5.67 0.40 -3.36
N ASP A 60 5.26 1.61 -3.78
CA ASP A 60 4.58 2.56 -2.90
C ASP A 60 3.09 2.22 -2.83
N LEU A 61 2.58 2.04 -1.62
CA LEU A 61 1.17 1.77 -1.40
C LEU A 61 0.33 3.05 -1.35
N VAL A 62 0.93 4.23 -1.20
CA VAL A 62 0.20 5.51 -1.07
C VAL A 62 -0.75 5.81 -2.24
N PRO A 63 -0.40 5.54 -3.51
CA PRO A 63 -1.31 5.78 -4.64
C PRO A 63 -2.64 5.02 -4.56
N VAL A 64 -2.72 3.93 -3.79
CA VAL A 64 -3.90 3.05 -3.73
C VAL A 64 -4.48 2.87 -2.33
N CYS A 65 -3.71 3.03 -1.25
CA CYS A 65 -4.13 2.62 0.09
C CYS A 65 -5.33 3.41 0.62
N TRP A 66 -5.42 4.70 0.27
CA TRP A 66 -6.49 5.60 0.69
C TRP A 66 -7.84 5.34 0.00
N LYS A 67 -7.85 4.54 -1.06
CA LYS A 67 -9.10 4.08 -1.69
C LYS A 67 -9.86 3.07 -0.82
N TYR A 68 -9.12 2.34 0.02
CA TYR A 68 -9.63 1.19 0.77
C TYR A 68 -9.43 1.33 2.28
N SER A 69 -8.94 2.47 2.75
CA SER A 69 -8.73 2.78 4.16
C SER A 69 -8.62 4.30 4.36
N ASN A 70 -8.77 4.76 5.59
CA ASN A 70 -8.52 6.17 5.96
C ASN A 70 -7.66 6.31 7.23
N TRP A 71 -7.16 5.18 7.75
CA TRP A 71 -6.33 5.13 8.93
C TRP A 71 -5.33 3.98 8.82
N PHE A 72 -4.12 4.19 9.32
CA PHE A 72 -3.11 3.14 9.50
C PHE A 72 -2.66 3.16 10.96
N ASN A 73 -2.67 2.00 11.63
CA ASN A 73 -2.33 1.92 13.06
C ASN A 73 -0.86 1.50 13.34
N GLY A 74 -0.01 1.48 12.30
CA GLY A 74 1.36 0.96 12.38
C GLY A 74 1.51 -0.49 11.92
N GLU A 75 0.41 -1.25 11.87
CA GLU A 75 0.41 -2.67 11.46
C GLU A 75 -0.61 -2.95 10.34
N HIS A 76 -1.78 -2.32 10.44
CA HIS A 76 -2.95 -2.56 9.60
C HIS A 76 -3.60 -1.25 9.14
N PHE A 77 -4.09 -1.29 7.90
CA PHE A 77 -5.01 -0.31 7.34
C PHE A 77 -6.42 -0.58 7.84
N LEU A 78 -7.12 0.49 8.22
CA LEU A 78 -8.45 0.47 8.84
C LEU A 78 -9.36 1.53 8.21
N TYR A 79 -10.67 1.33 8.31
CA TYR A 79 -11.67 2.38 8.16
C TYR A 79 -12.16 2.83 9.53
N LYS A 80 -11.91 4.09 9.88
CA LYS A 80 -12.51 4.77 11.05
C LYS A 80 -13.60 5.72 10.56
N ASN A 81 -14.75 5.68 11.22
CA ASN A 81 -15.85 6.64 11.01
C ASN A 81 -15.63 7.92 11.82
#